data_AF-A0A7X2H369-F1
#
_entry.id   AF-A0A7X2H369-F1
#
_cell.length_a   1.000
_cell.length_b   1.000
_cell.length_c   1.000
_cell.angle_alpha   90.00
_cell.angle_beta   90.00
_cell.angle_gamma   90.00
#
_symmetry.space_group_name_H-M   'P 1'
#
loop_
_entity.id
_entity.type
_entity.pdbx_description
1 polymer ?
#
loop_
_entity_poly.entity_id
_entity_poly.type
_entity_poly.pdbx_seq_one_letter_code
_entity_poly.pdbx_strand_id
1 'polypeptide(L)' 'MRSRNENGRYRQKRGSALMENLEKKYGSDFGVRSEMKLETLKRQQGDHLLPLNLKEQLKE' A
#
# COMPACT_ATOMS: atom_id res chain seq x y z
N MET A 1 27.76 1.21 -14.36
CA MET A 1 26.81 2.25 -13.91
C MET A 1 25.91 1.60 -12.85
N ARG A 2 25.96 2.01 -11.57
CA ARG A 2 25.14 1.40 -10.51
C ARG A 2 23.76 2.04 -10.48
N SER A 3 22.70 1.26 -10.65
CA SER A 3 21.33 1.78 -10.50
C SER A 3 21.15 2.21 -9.04
N ARG A 4 20.72 3.46 -8.82
CA ARG A 4 20.53 4.03 -7.46
C ARG A 4 19.51 3.25 -6.62
N ASN A 5 18.75 2.37 -7.26
CA ASN A 5 17.58 1.73 -6.70
C ASN A 5 17.68 0.19 -6.78
N GLU A 6 18.80 -0.36 -7.27
CA GLU A 6 18.97 -1.79 -7.55
C GLU A 6 18.67 -2.67 -6.33
N ASN A 7 19.08 -2.21 -5.15
CA ASN A 7 18.82 -2.87 -3.86
C ASN A 7 17.93 -2.02 -2.93
N GLY A 8 17.22 -1.04 -3.48
CA GLY A 8 16.39 -0.12 -2.71
C GLY A 8 15.14 -0.82 -2.17
N ARG A 9 15.01 -0.93 -0.85
CA ARG A 9 13.79 -1.49 -0.24
C ARG A 9 12.61 -0.55 -0.42
N TYR A 10 11.44 -1.12 -0.72
CA TYR A 10 10.20 -0.35 -0.78
C TYR A 10 9.84 0.20 0.60
N ARG A 11 9.59 1.52 0.67
CA ARG A 11 9.20 2.17 1.92
C ARG A 11 7.72 1.97 2.18
N GLN A 12 7.40 1.33 3.31
CA GLN A 12 6.03 1.15 3.75
C GLN A 12 5.32 2.48 4.00
N LYS A 13 4.01 2.51 3.74
CA LYS A 13 3.15 3.65 4.06
C LYS A 13 2.84 3.69 5.56
N ARG A 14 2.72 4.92 6.08
CA ARG A 14 2.32 5.14 7.49
C ARG A 14 0.91 4.60 7.71
N GLY A 15 0.67 4.01 8.87
CA GLY A 15 -0.64 3.48 9.27
C GLY A 15 -1.75 4.54 9.32
N SER A 16 -1.39 5.79 9.58
CA SER A 16 -2.33 6.92 9.61
C SER A 16 -2.80 7.41 8.24
N ALA A 17 -2.30 6.85 7.14
CA ALA A 17 -2.78 7.19 5.81
C ALA A 17 -4.23 6.73 5.61
N LEU A 18 -5.07 7.62 5.08
CA LEU A 18 -6.43 7.30 4.65
C LEU A 18 -6.42 6.47 3.37
N MET A 19 -7.38 5.56 3.23
CA MET A 19 -7.57 4.75 2.03
C MET A 19 -7.82 5.60 0.80
N GLU A 20 -8.61 6.67 0.92
CA GLU A 20 -8.86 7.62 -0.16
C GLU A 20 -7.57 8.15 -0.80
N ASN A 21 -6.55 8.46 0.01
CA ASN A 21 -5.28 8.97 -0.50
C ASN A 21 -4.48 7.90 -1.25
N LEU A 22 -4.66 6.63 -0.89
CA LEU A 22 -4.05 5.50 -1.59
C LEU A 22 -4.78 5.23 -2.89
N GLU A 23 -6.11 5.23 -2.89
CA GLU A 23 -6.94 5.03 -4.07
C GLU A 23 -6.65 6.09 -5.12
N LYS A 24 -6.63 7.37 -4.74
CA LYS A 24 -6.25 8.47 -5.63
C LYS A 24 -4.83 8.33 -6.17
N LYS A 25 -3.89 7.83 -5.35
CA LYS A 25 -2.48 7.73 -5.74
C LYS A 25 -2.22 6.58 -6.71
N TYR A 26 -2.88 5.45 -6.50
CA TYR A 26 -2.66 4.23 -7.27
C TYR A 26 -3.74 3.99 -8.33
N GLY A 27 -4.83 4.78 -8.32
CA GLY A 27 -5.95 4.64 -9.25
C GLY A 27 -6.73 3.34 -9.07
N SER A 28 -6.66 2.72 -7.89
CA SER A 28 -7.27 1.42 -7.59
C SER A 28 -8.28 1.59 -6.46
N ASP A 29 -9.44 0.96 -6.60
CA ASP A 29 -10.44 0.85 -5.52
C ASP A 29 -10.03 -0.28 -4.58
N PHE A 30 -9.97 0.01 -3.26
CA PHE A 30 -9.65 -1.01 -2.26
C PHE A 30 -10.92 -1.67 -1.68
N GLY A 31 -12.12 -1.27 -2.12
CA GLY A 31 -13.40 -1.83 -1.66
C GLY A 31 -13.69 -1.52 -0.20
N VAL A 32 -13.03 -0.51 0.36
CA VAL A 32 -13.16 -0.09 1.76
C VAL A 32 -13.56 1.36 1.84
N ARG A 33 -14.14 1.75 2.97
CA ARG A 33 -14.58 3.14 3.18
C ARG A 33 -13.38 4.09 3.07
N SER A 34 -13.52 5.15 2.30
CA SER A 34 -12.50 6.17 1.99
C SER A 34 -11.81 6.76 3.23
N GLU A 35 -12.59 6.98 4.30
CA GLU A 35 -12.14 7.52 5.60
C GLU A 35 -11.36 6.51 6.47
N MET A 36 -11.28 5.24 6.05
CA MET A 36 -10.61 4.20 6.82
C MET A 36 -9.10 4.41 6.81
N LYS A 37 -8.44 4.14 7.95
CA LYS A 37 -6.98 4.21 8.08
C LYS A 37 -6.34 2.91 7.58
N LEU A 38 -5.15 3.02 7.00
CA LEU A 38 -4.33 1.87 6.62
C LEU A 38 -4.05 0.92 7.79
N GLU A 39 -3.81 1.47 8.97
CA GLU A 39 -3.59 0.65 10.16
C GLU A 39 -4.83 -0.16 10.57
N THR A 40 -6.02 0.44 10.50
CA THR A 40 -7.27 -0.26 10.83
C THR A 40 -7.55 -1.39 9.86
N LEU A 41 -7.26 -1.18 8.58
CA LEU A 41 -7.40 -2.21 7.55
C LEU A 41 -6.44 -3.38 7.79
N LYS A 42 -5.16 -3.07 8.05
CA LYS A 42 -4.14 -4.08 8.39
C LYS A 42 -4.52 -4.91 9.61
N ARG A 43 -5.06 -4.29 10.65
CA ARG A 43 -5.54 -5.00 11.85
C ARG A 43 -6.73 -5.92 11.56
N GLN A 44 -7.64 -5.52 10.67
CA GLN A 44 -8.82 -6.31 10.32
C GLN A 44 -8.52 -7.51 9.42
N GLN A 45 -7.61 -7.33 8.45
CA GLN A 45 -7.22 -8.40 7.53
C GLN A 45 -6.13 -9.33 8.12
N GLY A 46 -5.60 -8.98 9.30
CA GLY A 46 -4.44 -9.63 9.89
C GLY A 46 -3.16 -9.24 9.16
N ASP A 47 -2.02 -9.27 9.86
CA ASP A 47 -0.68 -8.96 9.31
C ASP A 47 -0.25 -9.86 8.12
N HIS A 48 -1.12 -10.74 7.65
CA HIS A 48 -0.96 -11.62 6.49
C HIS A 48 -1.01 -10.89 5.15
N LEU A 49 -1.52 -9.65 5.10
CA LEU A 49 -1.31 -8.80 3.94
C LEU A 49 0.10 -8.19 4.02
N LEU A 50 1.01 -9.00 3.47
CA LEU A 50 2.36 -8.73 3.01
C LEU A 50 2.62 -7.25 2.70
N PRO A 51 3.87 -6.77 2.89
CA PRO A 51 4.24 -5.37 2.65
C PRO A 51 3.61 -4.94 1.33
N LEU A 52 2.70 -3.97 1.42
CA LEU A 52 1.84 -3.47 0.34
C LEU A 52 2.69 -3.07 -0.89
N ASN A 53 3.20 -4.05 -1.63
CA ASN A 53 3.80 -3.94 -2.95
C ASN A 53 2.62 -3.86 -3.91
N LEU A 54 1.85 -2.78 -3.77
CA LEU A 54 0.72 -2.46 -4.63
C LEU A 54 1.10 -2.42 -6.11
N LYS A 55 2.40 -2.33 -6.43
CA LYS A 55 2.91 -2.39 -7.80
C LYS A 55 3.10 -3.81 -8.33
N GLU A 56 3.35 -4.81 -7.49
CA GLU A 56 3.60 -6.19 -7.96
C GLU A 56 2.32 -7.00 -8.11
N GLN A 57 1.25 -6.65 -7.38
CA GLN A 57 -0.06 -7.31 -7.55
C GLN A 57 -0.93 -6.70 -8.66
N LEU A 58 -0.52 -5.58 -9.26
CA LEU A 58 -1.25 -4.89 -10.33
C LEU A 58 -0.60 -5.06 -11.72
N LYS A 59 0.33 -6.01 -11.85
CA LYS A 59 0.91 -6.38 -13.15
C LYS A 59 0.54 -7.84 -13.43
N GLU A 60 -0.56 -8.02 -14.17
CA GLU A 60 -0.69 -9.18 -15.06
C GLU A 60 0.44 -9.18 -16.10
#